data_AF-A0A0N0AFG9-F1
#
_entry.id   AF-A0A0N0AFG9-F1
#
_cell.length_a   1.000
_cell.length_b   1.000
_cell.length_c   1.000
_cell.angle_alpha   90.00
_cell.angle_beta   90.00
_cell.angle_gamma   90.00
#
_symmetry.space_group_name_H-M   'P 1'
#
loop_
_entity.id
_entity.type
_entity.pdbx_description
1 polymer ?
#
loop_
_entity_poly.entity_id
_entity_poly.type
_entity_poly.pdbx_seq_one_letter_code
_entity_poly.pdbx_strand_id
1 'polypeptide(L)'
;MQAAPEGGAMAAIQATEDEVRASLLPHGEQRVAIAAVNGPRATVISGDEDVVTEVLETWRAKGTRVSRLTVSHAFHSPHMDDILDEFRQVAATITYHPPRIPLVSTLTGRP
;
A
#
# COMPACT_ATOMS: atom_id res chain seq x y z
N MET A 1 13.22 -6.46 3.14
CA MET A 1 12.13 -5.66 3.77
C MET A 1 12.48 -5.15 5.16
N GLN A 2 13.21 -5.90 6.02
CA GLN A 2 13.59 -5.42 7.37
C GLN A 2 14.44 -4.13 7.38
N ALA A 3 15.07 -3.78 6.25
CA ALA A 3 15.81 -2.53 6.10
C ALA A 3 14.93 -1.31 5.76
N ALA A 4 13.61 -1.51 5.54
CA ALA A 4 12.70 -0.40 5.33
C ALA A 4 12.50 0.40 6.64
N PRO A 5 12.13 1.69 6.57
CA PRO A 5 11.86 2.49 7.75
C PRO A 5 10.84 1.85 8.69
N GLU A 6 11.15 1.86 9.99
CA GLU A 6 10.18 1.60 11.05
C GLU A 6 9.24 2.81 11.22
N GLY A 7 8.12 2.63 11.92
CA GLY A 7 7.15 3.71 12.18
C GLY A 7 6.16 3.98 11.03
N GLY A 8 6.08 3.07 10.07
CA GLY A 8 5.00 3.04 9.07
C GLY A 8 3.77 2.26 9.54
N ALA A 9 2.61 2.55 8.97
CA ALA A 9 1.36 1.84 9.24
C ALA A 9 0.63 1.45 7.95
N MET A 10 -0.29 0.49 8.08
CA MET A 10 -1.25 0.16 7.03
C MET A 10 -2.65 0.03 7.62
N ALA A 11 -3.66 0.41 6.83
CA ALA A 11 -5.05 0.32 7.25
C ALA A 11 -6.00 0.01 6.09
N ALA A 12 -7.04 -0.78 6.36
CA ALA A 12 -8.11 -1.09 5.44
C ALA A 12 -9.32 -0.16 5.66
N ILE A 13 -9.90 0.32 4.58
CA ILE A 13 -11.05 1.23 4.54
C ILE A 13 -12.13 0.64 3.63
N GLN A 14 -13.38 0.56 4.10
CA GLN A 14 -14.52 0.09 3.32
C GLN A 14 -15.08 1.19 2.39
N ALA A 15 -14.24 1.70 1.49
CA ALA A 15 -14.52 2.78 0.55
C ALA A 15 -13.92 2.46 -0.83
N THR A 16 -14.34 3.19 -1.86
CA THR A 16 -13.81 3.02 -3.23
C THR A 16 -12.37 3.52 -3.33
N GLU A 17 -11.66 3.14 -4.39
CA GLU A 17 -10.33 3.68 -4.67
C GLU A 17 -10.34 5.21 -4.80
N ASP A 18 -11.29 5.76 -5.57
CA ASP A 18 -11.38 7.20 -5.85
C ASP A 18 -11.67 8.02 -4.58
N GLU A 19 -12.58 7.53 -3.75
CA GLU A 19 -12.92 8.16 -2.47
C GLU A 19 -11.70 8.21 -1.54
N VAL A 20 -10.98 7.09 -1.43
CA VAL A 20 -9.76 7.02 -0.61
C VAL A 20 -8.68 7.91 -1.21
N ARG A 21 -8.44 7.85 -2.52
CA ARG A 21 -7.47 8.70 -3.22
C ARG A 21 -7.70 10.17 -2.95
N ALA A 22 -8.95 10.63 -3.04
CA ALA A 22 -9.31 12.01 -2.72
C ALA A 22 -8.98 12.39 -1.27
N SER A 23 -9.12 11.45 -0.31
CA SER A 23 -8.74 11.68 1.09
C SER A 23 -7.24 11.72 1.34
N LEU A 24 -6.41 11.18 0.45
CA LEU A 24 -4.95 11.18 0.59
C LEU A 24 -4.27 12.42 0.00
N LEU A 25 -4.90 13.08 -0.99
CA LEU A 25 -4.33 14.25 -1.67
C LEU A 25 -3.76 15.33 -0.73
N PRO A 26 -4.41 15.70 0.39
CA PRO A 26 -3.89 16.74 1.29
C PRO A 26 -2.58 16.36 1.99
N HIS A 27 -2.27 15.07 2.12
CA HIS A 27 -1.12 14.57 2.87
C HIS A 27 0.15 14.40 2.01
N GLY A 28 -0.01 14.41 0.69
CA GLY A 28 1.08 14.26 -0.28
C GLY A 28 1.50 12.80 -0.51
N GLU A 29 1.87 12.51 -1.76
CA GLU A 29 2.15 11.14 -2.24
C GLU A 29 3.42 10.51 -1.64
N GLN A 30 4.31 11.32 -1.05
CA GLN A 30 5.53 10.84 -0.39
C GLN A 30 5.29 10.28 1.02
N ARG A 31 4.14 10.58 1.63
CA ARG A 31 3.84 10.21 3.01
C ARG A 31 2.85 9.07 3.12
N VAL A 32 1.98 8.92 2.12
CA VAL A 32 0.93 7.90 2.13
C VAL A 32 0.53 7.52 0.70
N ALA A 33 0.23 6.24 0.50
CA ALA A 33 -0.22 5.70 -0.77
C ALA A 33 -1.37 4.71 -0.57
N ILE A 34 -2.08 4.41 -1.66
CA ILE A 34 -2.95 3.24 -1.73
C ILE A 34 -2.07 2.01 -1.96
N ALA A 35 -2.06 1.11 -0.98
CA ALA A 35 -1.31 -0.14 -1.04
C ALA A 35 -1.98 -1.19 -1.92
N ALA A 36 -3.31 -1.27 -1.85
CA ALA A 36 -4.08 -2.28 -2.56
C ALA A 36 -5.54 -1.85 -2.77
N VAL A 37 -6.11 -2.28 -3.91
CA VAL A 37 -7.54 -2.22 -4.19
C VAL A 37 -8.03 -3.67 -4.28
N ASN A 38 -8.60 -4.16 -3.18
CA ASN A 38 -9.02 -5.56 -3.02
C ASN A 38 -10.45 -5.82 -3.52
N GLY A 39 -11.18 -4.75 -3.86
CA GLY A 39 -12.52 -4.82 -4.41
C GLY A 39 -13.16 -3.44 -4.53
N PRO A 40 -14.40 -3.35 -5.05
CA PRO A 40 -15.05 -2.08 -5.35
C PRO A 40 -15.17 -1.12 -4.15
N ARG A 41 -15.21 -1.65 -2.93
CA ARG A 41 -15.28 -0.88 -1.67
C ARG A 41 -14.34 -1.45 -0.61
N ALA A 42 -13.15 -1.88 -1.02
CA ALA A 42 -12.16 -2.48 -0.12
C ALA A 42 -10.75 -2.02 -0.53
N THR A 43 -10.31 -0.92 0.07
CA THR A 43 -9.03 -0.27 -0.26
C THR A 43 -8.13 -0.28 0.97
N VAL A 44 -6.83 -0.49 0.75
CA VAL A 44 -5.81 -0.44 1.80
C VAL A 44 -4.90 0.75 1.55
N ILE A 45 -4.62 1.52 2.60
CA ILE A 45 -3.63 2.61 2.59
C ILE A 45 -2.40 2.22 3.41
N SER A 46 -1.27 2.83 3.10
CA SER A 46 0.01 2.60 3.75
C SER A 46 0.91 3.83 3.69
N GLY A 47 1.65 4.09 4.75
CA GLY A 47 2.62 5.19 4.80
C GLY A 47 3.00 5.55 6.23
N ASP A 48 3.29 6.83 6.46
CA ASP A 48 3.58 7.39 7.77
C ASP A 48 2.44 7.08 8.78
N GLU A 49 2.81 6.65 9.98
CA GLU A 49 1.84 6.23 11.00
C GLU A 49 0.86 7.33 11.41
N ASP A 50 1.32 8.58 11.53
CA ASP A 50 0.50 9.72 11.89
C ASP A 50 -0.56 9.99 10.82
N VAL A 51 -0.16 10.02 9.53
CA VAL A 51 -1.05 10.25 8.40
C VAL A 51 -2.07 9.13 8.26
N VAL A 52 -1.63 7.87 8.31
CA VAL A 52 -2.53 6.72 8.21
C VAL A 52 -3.55 6.75 9.35
N THR A 53 -3.14 7.11 10.57
CA THR A 53 -4.03 7.22 11.73
C THR A 53 -5.05 8.35 11.55
N GLU A 54 -4.63 9.54 11.10
CA GLU A 54 -5.51 10.69 10.85
C GLU A 54 -6.59 10.37 9.80
N VAL A 55 -6.19 9.77 8.68
CA VAL A 55 -7.12 9.34 7.62
C VAL A 55 -8.09 8.29 8.17
N LEU A 56 -7.59 7.32 8.94
CA LEU A 56 -8.43 6.27 9.53
C LEU A 56 -9.51 6.82 10.46
N GLU A 57 -9.15 7.75 11.34
CA GLU A 57 -10.10 8.39 12.26
C GLU A 57 -11.11 9.26 11.51
N THR A 58 -10.70 9.94 10.43
CA THR A 58 -11.61 10.70 9.56
C THR A 58 -12.68 9.80 8.95
N TRP A 59 -12.30 8.62 8.44
CA TRP A 59 -13.24 7.65 7.89
C TRP A 59 -14.11 7.00 8.97
N ARG A 60 -13.54 6.71 10.14
CA ARG A 60 -14.29 6.20 11.30
C ARG A 60 -15.36 7.17 11.76
N ALA A 61 -15.05 8.47 11.83
CA ALA A 61 -15.99 9.52 12.22
C ALA A 61 -17.19 9.64 11.25
N LYS A 62 -16.98 9.28 9.96
CA LYS A 62 -18.03 9.19 8.95
C LYS A 62 -18.87 7.89 9.03
N GLY A 63 -18.61 7.03 10.00
CA GLY A 63 -19.28 5.74 10.16
C GLY A 63 -18.83 4.67 9.16
N THR A 64 -17.73 4.89 8.44
CA THR A 64 -17.17 3.88 7.53
C THR A 64 -16.40 2.83 8.33
N ARG A 65 -16.58 1.55 7.97
CA ARG A 65 -15.80 0.47 8.57
C ARG A 65 -14.34 0.61 8.18
N VAL A 66 -13.49 0.64 9.20
CA VAL A 66 -12.04 0.76 9.06
C VAL A 66 -11.34 -0.22 9.98
N SER A 67 -10.12 -0.64 9.60
CA SER A 67 -9.29 -1.50 10.44
C SER A 67 -7.82 -1.16 10.24
N ARG A 68 -7.09 -0.94 11.33
CA ARG A 68 -5.63 -0.95 11.30
C ARG A 68 -5.14 -2.38 11.06
N LEU A 69 -4.08 -2.56 10.29
CA LEU A 69 -3.49 -3.87 10.01
C LEU A 69 -2.33 -4.14 10.98
N THR A 70 -2.23 -5.38 11.45
CA THR A 70 -1.10 -5.83 12.29
C THR A 70 0.06 -6.25 11.38
N VAL A 71 0.87 -5.27 11.00
CA VAL A 71 2.04 -5.44 10.13
C VAL A 71 3.23 -4.67 10.71
N SER A 72 4.44 -5.03 10.29
CA SER A 72 5.66 -4.41 10.81
C SER A 72 6.08 -3.12 10.08
N HIS A 73 5.65 -2.93 8.83
CA HIS A 73 6.07 -1.80 7.98
C HIS A 73 4.91 -1.33 7.09
N ALA A 74 5.06 -0.15 6.51
CA ALA A 74 4.16 0.38 5.48
C ALA A 74 4.49 -0.17 4.08
N PHE A 75 4.11 -1.41 3.80
CA PHE A 75 4.32 -2.03 2.48
C PHE A 75 3.53 -1.29 1.39
N HIS A 76 4.06 -1.30 0.15
CA HIS A 76 3.46 -0.62 -1.01
C HIS A 76 3.31 0.90 -0.83
N SER A 77 4.16 1.50 0.00
CA SER A 77 4.27 2.95 0.20
C SER A 77 5.67 3.45 -0.19
N PRO A 78 5.89 4.78 -0.21
CA PRO A 78 7.22 5.37 -0.40
C PRO A 78 8.27 4.90 0.62
N HIS A 79 7.86 4.34 1.77
CA HIS A 79 8.80 3.70 2.71
C HIS A 79 9.57 2.53 2.07
N MET A 80 9.10 1.99 0.95
CA MET A 80 9.82 0.94 0.22
C MET A 80 10.97 1.48 -0.64
N ASP A 81 11.07 2.79 -0.87
CA ASP A 81 12.06 3.36 -1.78
C ASP A 81 13.49 3.07 -1.32
N ASP A 82 13.75 3.13 -0.02
CA ASP A 82 15.09 2.91 0.58
C ASP A 82 15.65 1.50 0.34
N ILE A 83 14.78 0.51 0.10
CA ILE A 83 15.20 -0.87 -0.13
C ILE A 83 15.30 -1.24 -1.62
N LEU A 84 14.85 -0.35 -2.54
CA LEU A 84 14.69 -0.72 -3.94
C LEU A 84 16.02 -1.01 -4.63
N ASP A 85 17.07 -0.26 -4.32
CA ASP A 85 18.37 -0.42 -4.97
C ASP A 85 19.02 -1.76 -4.63
N GLU A 86 19.08 -2.12 -3.34
CA GLU A 86 19.59 -3.42 -2.90
C GLU A 86 18.73 -4.57 -3.45
N PHE A 87 17.40 -4.42 -3.36
CA PHE A 87 16.48 -5.43 -3.85
C PHE A 87 16.63 -5.66 -5.36
N ARG A 88 16.82 -4.59 -6.13
CA ARG A 88 17.05 -4.65 -7.58
C ARG A 88 18.34 -5.39 -7.92
N GLN A 89 19.41 -5.18 -7.17
CA GLN A 89 20.68 -5.89 -7.41
C GLN A 89 20.52 -7.40 -7.27
N VAL A 90 19.82 -7.86 -6.23
CA VAL A 90 19.54 -9.29 -6.03
C VAL A 90 18.60 -9.82 -7.10
N ALA A 91 17.51 -9.10 -7.41
CA ALA A 91 16.57 -9.51 -8.45
C ALA A 91 17.25 -9.68 -9.83
N ALA A 92 18.21 -8.81 -10.16
CA ALA A 92 18.96 -8.86 -11.41
C ALA A 92 19.83 -10.13 -11.57
N THR A 93 20.10 -10.88 -10.50
CA THR A 93 20.88 -12.13 -10.58
C THR A 93 20.03 -13.35 -10.91
N ILE A 94 18.70 -13.20 -11.01
CA ILE A 94 17.76 -14.30 -11.24
C ILE A 94 17.52 -14.47 -12.75
N THR A 95 17.52 -15.72 -13.21
CA THR A 95 17.05 -16.05 -14.58
C THR A 95 15.53 -16.19 -14.58
N TYR A 96 14.84 -15.35 -15.35
CA TYR A 96 13.39 -15.36 -15.47
C TYR A 96 12.95 -16.18 -16.69
N HIS A 97 11.91 -17.01 -16.52
CA HIS A 97 11.30 -17.78 -17.60
C HIS A 97 9.82 -17.40 -17.78
N PRO A 98 9.30 -17.45 -19.02
CA PRO A 98 7.88 -17.22 -19.25
C PRO A 98 7.00 -18.20 -18.46
N PRO A 99 5.88 -17.74 -17.88
CA PRO A 99 4.97 -18.61 -17.16
C PRO A 99 4.31 -19.60 -18.13
N ARG A 100 4.19 -20.86 -17.72
CA ARG A 100 3.47 -21.91 -18.48
C ARG A 100 1.99 -21.99 -18.13
N ILE A 101 1.60 -21.37 -17.03
CA ILE A 101 0.23 -21.28 -16.52
C ILE A 101 -0.14 -19.80 -16.61
N PRO A 102 -1.34 -19.44 -17.11
CA PRO A 102 -1.79 -18.05 -17.15
C PRO A 102 -1.67 -17.38 -15.79
N LEU A 103 -1.11 -16.16 -15.76
CA LEU A 103 -0.89 -15.38 -14.55
C LEU A 103 -1.57 -14.02 -14.72
N VAL A 104 -2.51 -13.70 -13.85
CA VAL A 104 -3.06 -12.34 -13.78
C VAL A 104 -2.14 -11.52 -12.89
N SER A 105 -1.53 -10.49 -13.46
CA SER A 105 -0.62 -9.61 -12.74
C SER A 105 -1.37 -8.79 -11.68
N THR A 106 -0.85 -8.76 -10.46
CA THR A 106 -1.38 -7.90 -9.39
C THR A 106 -1.00 -6.43 -9.55
N LEU A 107 -0.05 -6.11 -10.44
CA LEU A 107 0.33 -4.74 -10.75
C LEU A 107 -0.64 -4.10 -11.76
N THR A 108 -1.07 -4.86 -12.77
CA THR A 108 -1.89 -4.33 -13.88
C THR A 108 -3.34 -4.81 -13.86
N GLY A 109 -3.64 -5.87 -13.10
CA GLY A 109 -4.95 -6.52 -13.09
C GLY A 109 -5.28 -7.25 -14.40
N ARG A 110 -4.27 -7.54 -15.23
CA ARG A 110 -4.43 -8.16 -16.56
C ARG A 110 -3.65 -9.49 -16.67
N PRO A 111 -4.11 -10.43 -17.52
CA PRO A 111 -3.35 -11.62 -17.88
C PRO A 111 -1.99 -11.32 -18.52
#